data_AF-A0A6S7BCV1-F1
#
_entry.id   AF-A0A6S7BCV1-F1
#
_cell.length_a   1.000
_cell.length_b   1.000
_cell.length_c   1.000
_cell.angle_alpha   90.00
_cell.angle_beta   90.00
_cell.angle_gamma   90.00
#
_symmetry.space_group_name_H-M   'P 1'
#
loop_
_entity.id
_entity.type
_entity.pdbx_description
1 polymer ?
#
loop_
_entity_poly.entity_id
_entity_poly.type
_entity_poly.pdbx_seq_one_letter_code
_entity_poly.pdbx_strand_id
1 'polypeptide(L)'
;MATNAARIAELRKEGQHPASWVLISFVGRAGDKDDGFTVYAQPDAEYDWRWVVGLDLVAFARKGSGVADSLKRIRNASPKSLDLWDVDLKAGASIGFDFPAAHAEAHRRARTGTLGIELIEWSPQQCEEFARRGF
;
A
#
# COMPACT_ATOMS: atom_id res chain seq x y z
N MET A 1 3.72 -4.74 -16.30
CA MET A 1 3.96 -4.87 -14.84
C MET A 1 4.63 -3.59 -14.35
N ALA A 2 4.43 -3.22 -13.08
CA ALA A 2 5.14 -2.10 -12.47
C ALA A 2 6.64 -2.38 -12.41
N THR A 3 7.47 -1.34 -12.34
CA THR A 3 8.94 -1.48 -12.27
C THR A 3 9.32 -2.20 -10.97
N ASN A 4 10.30 -3.11 -11.01
CA ASN A 4 10.74 -3.99 -9.93
C ASN A 4 9.74 -5.09 -9.48
N ALA A 5 8.48 -5.06 -9.92
CA ALA A 5 7.49 -6.10 -9.57
C ALA A 5 7.89 -7.50 -10.08
N ALA A 6 8.51 -7.58 -11.27
CA ALA A 6 8.98 -8.84 -11.84
C ALA A 6 10.03 -9.51 -10.95
N ARG A 7 10.95 -8.73 -10.36
CA ARG A 7 12.00 -9.24 -9.48
C ARG A 7 11.43 -9.86 -8.21
N ILE A 8 10.42 -9.21 -7.61
CA ILE A 8 9.73 -9.75 -6.44
C ILE A 8 9.01 -11.05 -6.80
N ALA A 9 8.34 -11.09 -7.96
CA ALA A 9 7.66 -12.31 -8.41
C ALA A 9 8.64 -13.48 -8.65
N GLU A 10 9.83 -13.21 -9.17
CA GLU A 10 10.90 -14.21 -9.36
C GLU A 10 11.44 -14.73 -8.02
N LEU A 11 11.80 -13.84 -7.10
CA LEU A 11 12.28 -14.23 -5.77
C LEU A 11 11.26 -15.11 -5.04
N ARG A 12 9.97 -14.81 -5.19
CA ARG A 12 8.89 -15.62 -4.63
C ARG A 12 8.74 -17.00 -5.28
N LYS A 13 9.00 -17.14 -6.57
CA LYS A 13 9.04 -18.46 -7.24
C LYS A 13 10.15 -19.34 -6.69
N GLU A 14 11.24 -18.72 -6.21
CA GLU A 14 12.37 -19.40 -5.56
C GLU A 14 12.12 -19.67 -4.06
N GLY A 15 10.92 -19.37 -3.54
CA GLY A 15 10.56 -19.52 -2.13
C GLY A 15 11.12 -18.43 -1.21
N GLN A 16 11.71 -17.38 -1.77
CA GLN A 16 12.20 -16.24 -1.00
C GLN A 16 11.06 -15.25 -0.76
N HIS A 17 10.88 -14.85 0.49
CA HIS A 17 9.91 -13.85 0.90
C HIS A 17 10.64 -12.60 1.38
N PRO A 18 10.18 -11.38 1.03
CA PRO A 18 10.69 -10.17 1.65
C PRO A 18 10.58 -10.29 3.17
N ALA A 19 11.69 -10.06 3.87
CA ALA A 19 11.72 -10.11 5.34
C ALA A 19 10.99 -8.91 5.98
N SER A 20 10.59 -7.93 5.17
CA SER A 20 9.96 -6.66 5.55
C SER A 20 8.89 -6.28 4.53
N TRP A 21 8.27 -5.13 4.72
CA TRP A 21 7.29 -4.54 3.81
C TRP A 21 7.83 -4.40 2.38
N VAL A 22 6.97 -4.66 1.40
CA VAL A 22 7.19 -4.23 0.02
C VAL A 22 6.60 -2.85 -0.16
N LEU A 23 7.40 -1.92 -0.65
CA LEU A 23 6.98 -0.54 -0.83
C LEU A 23 6.41 -0.38 -2.25
N ILE A 24 5.26 0.28 -2.39
CA ILE A 24 4.69 0.65 -3.69
C ILE A 24 4.73 2.16 -3.79
N SER A 25 5.62 2.72 -4.58
CA SER A 25 5.71 4.17 -4.74
C SER A 25 4.99 4.65 -5.98
N PHE A 26 3.96 5.48 -5.75
CA PHE A 26 3.26 6.26 -6.77
C PHE A 26 3.85 7.66 -6.96
N VAL A 27 4.82 8.04 -6.14
CA VAL A 27 5.43 9.38 -6.10
C VAL A 27 6.82 9.41 -6.75
N GLY A 28 7.27 8.28 -7.29
CA GLY A 28 8.62 8.10 -7.83
C GLY A 28 9.60 7.61 -6.76
N ARG A 29 10.88 7.89 -6.92
CA ARG A 29 11.91 7.44 -5.99
C ARG A 29 11.74 8.15 -4.63
N ALA A 30 11.45 7.38 -3.58
CA ALA A 30 11.17 7.92 -2.24
C ALA A 30 12.45 8.16 -1.40
N GLY A 31 13.60 7.59 -1.78
CA GLY A 31 14.87 7.80 -1.10
C GLY A 31 16.11 7.48 -1.94
N ASP A 32 17.29 7.71 -1.35
CA ASP A 32 18.58 7.55 -2.05
C ASP A 32 18.98 6.09 -2.28
N LYS A 33 18.44 5.15 -1.48
CA LYS A 33 18.73 3.72 -1.58
C LYS A 33 17.49 2.95 -2.05
N ASP A 34 17.62 2.25 -3.17
CA ASP A 34 16.67 1.23 -3.60
C ASP A 34 17.08 -0.07 -2.90
N ASP A 35 16.25 -0.54 -1.96
CA ASP A 35 16.46 -1.81 -1.27
C ASP A 35 16.06 -3.04 -2.10
N GLY A 36 15.59 -2.81 -3.34
CA GLY A 36 15.14 -3.85 -4.27
C GLY A 36 13.73 -4.38 -3.98
N PHE A 37 13.06 -3.87 -2.95
CA PHE A 37 11.68 -4.22 -2.59
C PHE A 37 10.72 -3.04 -2.78
N THR A 38 11.18 -1.97 -3.42
CA THR A 38 10.34 -0.85 -3.85
C THR A 38 9.87 -1.04 -5.28
N VAL A 39 8.56 -1.07 -5.48
CA VAL A 39 7.88 -1.14 -6.77
C VAL A 39 7.41 0.25 -7.16
N TYR A 40 7.85 0.72 -8.33
CA TYR A 40 7.44 2.03 -8.85
C TYR A 40 6.28 1.88 -9.82
N ALA A 41 5.19 2.59 -9.55
CA ALA A 41 3.97 2.54 -10.33
C ALA A 41 3.49 3.95 -10.66
N GLN A 42 2.93 4.13 -11.86
CA GLN A 42 2.18 5.34 -12.18
C GLN A 42 0.73 5.17 -11.66
N PRO A 43 0.15 6.18 -11.00
CA PRO A 43 -1.19 6.05 -10.42
C PRO A 43 -2.27 5.63 -11.41
N ASP A 44 -2.21 6.17 -12.63
CA ASP A 44 -3.22 6.02 -13.68
C ASP A 44 -2.93 4.85 -14.65
N ALA A 45 -1.83 4.13 -14.43
CA ALA A 45 -1.45 3.01 -15.29
C ALA A 45 -2.05 1.69 -14.82
N GLU A 46 -2.41 0.83 -15.77
CA GLU A 46 -2.93 -0.49 -15.47
C GLU A 46 -1.80 -1.50 -15.30
N TYR A 47 -1.77 -2.15 -14.13
CA TYR A 47 -0.80 -3.19 -13.82
C TYR A 47 -1.49 -4.48 -13.38
N ASP A 48 -0.82 -5.61 -13.64
CA ASP A 48 -1.14 -6.88 -13.00
C ASP A 48 -0.56 -6.89 -11.58
N TRP A 49 -1.45 -6.95 -10.59
CA TRP A 49 -1.12 -6.95 -9.17
C TRP A 49 -1.16 -8.34 -8.54
N ARG A 50 -1.40 -9.43 -9.28
CA ARG A 50 -1.52 -10.78 -8.71
C ARG A 50 -0.26 -11.26 -7.95
N TRP A 51 0.88 -10.62 -8.17
CA TRP A 51 2.12 -10.91 -7.46
C TRP A 51 2.12 -10.43 -6.00
N VAL A 52 1.16 -9.61 -5.58
CA VAL A 52 1.08 -9.07 -4.22
C VAL A 52 0.49 -10.02 -3.18
N VAL A 53 -0.10 -11.13 -3.61
CA VAL A 53 -0.84 -12.07 -2.76
C VAL A 53 -0.02 -12.45 -1.53
N GLY A 54 -0.56 -12.22 -0.32
CA GLY A 54 0.12 -12.58 0.93
C GLY A 54 1.37 -11.76 1.31
N LEU A 55 1.61 -10.61 0.66
CA LEU A 55 2.67 -9.66 1.07
C LEU A 55 2.12 -8.58 1.99
N ASP A 56 2.96 -8.11 2.91
CA ASP A 56 2.70 -6.89 3.68
C ASP A 56 3.17 -5.68 2.83
N LEU A 57 2.25 -4.78 2.49
CA LEU A 57 2.50 -3.68 1.55
C LEU A 57 2.34 -2.31 2.19
N VAL A 58 3.18 -1.35 1.77
CA VAL A 58 2.98 0.07 2.07
C VAL A 58 3.04 0.89 0.78
N ALA A 59 1.95 1.55 0.43
CA ALA A 59 1.84 2.41 -0.73
C ALA A 59 2.17 3.86 -0.37
N PHE A 60 3.07 4.50 -1.12
CA PHE A 60 3.45 5.90 -0.95
C PHE A 60 2.72 6.72 -2.02
N ALA A 61 1.93 7.70 -1.58
CA ALA A 61 1.14 8.55 -2.45
C ALA A 61 1.20 10.01 -1.98
N ARG A 62 0.85 10.93 -2.90
CA ARG A 62 0.55 12.33 -2.56
C ARG A 62 -0.95 12.56 -2.59
N LYS A 63 -1.44 13.53 -1.83
CA LYS A 63 -2.82 13.96 -1.96
C LYS A 63 -3.15 14.34 -3.41
N GLY A 64 -4.26 13.82 -3.92
CA GLY A 64 -4.71 14.08 -5.30
C GLY A 64 -4.00 13.28 -6.40
N SER A 65 -3.11 12.34 -6.05
CA SER A 65 -2.37 11.53 -7.03
C SER A 65 -3.20 10.49 -7.81
N GLY A 66 -4.52 10.37 -7.62
CA GLY A 66 -5.34 9.44 -8.41
C GLY A 66 -5.16 7.94 -8.08
N VAL A 67 -4.43 7.60 -7.02
CA VAL A 67 -4.06 6.20 -6.67
C VAL A 67 -5.22 5.29 -6.27
N ALA A 68 -6.43 5.82 -6.16
CA ALA A 68 -7.64 5.16 -5.71
C ALA A 68 -7.87 3.78 -6.34
N ASP A 69 -7.88 3.75 -7.67
CA ASP A 69 -8.21 2.53 -8.41
C ASP A 69 -7.06 1.53 -8.39
N SER A 70 -5.82 2.01 -8.37
CA SER A 70 -4.65 1.16 -8.15
C SER A 70 -4.70 0.48 -6.77
N LEU A 71 -5.02 1.21 -5.70
CA LEU A 71 -5.16 0.64 -4.36
C LEU A 71 -6.31 -0.38 -4.27
N LYS A 72 -7.46 -0.12 -4.92
CA LYS A 72 -8.54 -1.12 -5.04
C LYS A 72 -8.06 -2.40 -5.73
N ARG A 73 -7.34 -2.27 -6.85
CA ARG A 73 -6.85 -3.42 -7.62
C ARG A 73 -5.81 -4.22 -6.82
N ILE A 74 -4.91 -3.54 -6.10
CA ILE A 74 -3.95 -4.17 -5.20
C ILE A 74 -4.69 -4.92 -4.09
N ARG A 75 -5.63 -4.27 -3.41
CA ARG A 75 -6.46 -4.89 -2.37
C ARG A 75 -7.17 -6.15 -2.87
N ASN A 76 -7.78 -6.08 -4.05
CA ASN A 76 -8.51 -7.21 -4.65
C ASN A 76 -7.60 -8.37 -5.09
N ALA A 77 -6.29 -8.13 -5.20
CA ALA A 77 -5.30 -9.18 -5.38
C ALA A 77 -4.87 -9.84 -4.05
N SER A 78 -5.56 -9.57 -2.94
CA SER A 78 -5.42 -10.23 -1.64
C SER A 78 -4.00 -10.22 -1.05
N PRO A 79 -3.35 -9.05 -0.88
CA PRO A 79 -2.15 -8.94 -0.05
C PRO A 79 -2.48 -9.29 1.41
N LYS A 80 -1.44 -9.56 2.20
CA LYS A 80 -1.59 -9.84 3.64
C LYS A 80 -1.96 -8.57 4.41
N SER A 81 -1.33 -7.45 4.07
CA SER A 81 -1.72 -6.12 4.53
C SER A 81 -1.50 -5.10 3.42
N LEU A 82 -2.24 -3.99 3.47
CA LEU A 82 -2.05 -2.86 2.58
C LEU A 82 -2.24 -1.57 3.38
N ASP A 83 -1.16 -0.82 3.51
CA ASP A 83 -1.16 0.49 4.13
C ASP A 83 -0.90 1.58 3.09
N LEU A 84 -1.39 2.78 3.36
CA LEU A 84 -1.17 3.98 2.56
C LEU A 84 -0.43 4.99 3.42
N TRP A 85 0.65 5.55 2.88
CA TRP A 85 1.41 6.65 3.44
C TRP A 85 1.30 7.88 2.54
N ASP A 86 0.71 8.95 3.07
CA ASP A 86 0.73 10.27 2.44
C ASP A 86 2.05 10.96 2.76
N VAL A 87 2.89 11.14 1.74
CA VAL A 87 4.24 11.69 1.90
C VAL A 87 4.24 13.17 2.26
N ASP A 88 3.21 13.92 1.85
CA ASP A 88 3.14 15.36 2.09
C ASP A 88 2.61 15.64 3.50
N LEU A 89 1.60 14.87 3.93
CA LEU A 89 1.00 14.99 5.26
C LEU A 89 1.77 14.24 6.34
N LYS A 90 2.70 13.36 5.98
CA LYS A 90 3.39 12.44 6.89
C LYS A 90 2.40 11.67 7.77
N ALA A 91 1.35 11.18 7.13
CA ALA A 91 0.26 10.48 7.78
C ALA A 91 0.01 9.16 7.05
N GLY A 92 -0.28 8.12 7.83
CA GLY A 92 -0.61 6.81 7.28
C GLY A 92 -2.02 6.37 7.60
N ALA A 93 -2.51 5.42 6.82
CA ALA A 93 -3.75 4.73 7.06
C ALA A 93 -3.66 3.29 6.59
N SER A 94 -4.23 2.37 7.35
CA SER A 94 -4.42 1.00 6.90
C SER A 94 -5.64 0.89 6.01
N ILE A 95 -5.51 0.17 4.90
CA ILE A 95 -6.63 -0.08 3.99
C ILE A 95 -7.38 -1.31 4.47
N GLY A 96 -8.60 -1.08 4.96
CA GLY A 96 -9.49 -2.13 5.46
C GLY A 96 -9.90 -3.08 4.34
N PHE A 97 -9.77 -4.38 4.62
CA PHE A 97 -10.38 -5.44 3.83
C PHE A 97 -11.79 -5.63 4.39
N ASP A 98 -12.82 -5.47 3.57
CA ASP A 98 -14.25 -5.57 3.94
C ASP A 98 -14.45 -6.67 5.00
N PHE A 99 -14.70 -6.23 6.23
CA PHE A 99 -15.08 -7.15 7.30
C PHE A 99 -16.47 -7.72 7.00
N PRO A 100 -16.79 -8.95 7.46
CA PRO A 100 -18.16 -9.45 7.46
C PRO A 100 -19.11 -8.40 8.06
N ALA A 101 -20.31 -8.28 7.50
CA ALA A 101 -21.29 -7.21 7.78
C ALA A 101 -21.53 -6.88 9.27
N ALA A 102 -21.27 -7.82 10.18
CA ALA A 102 -21.35 -7.62 11.63
C ALA A 102 -20.38 -6.56 12.19
N HIS A 103 -19.24 -6.30 11.54
CA HIS A 103 -18.30 -5.23 11.95
C HIS A 103 -18.58 -3.90 11.24
N ALA A 104 -19.36 -3.89 10.16
CA ALA A 104 -19.63 -2.69 9.34
C ALA A 104 -20.41 -1.58 10.10
N GLU A 105 -21.13 -1.93 11.16
CA GLU A 105 -21.92 -0.97 11.97
C GLU A 105 -21.02 -0.04 12.80
N ALA A 106 -19.89 -0.55 13.32
CA ALA A 106 -18.92 0.23 14.11
C ALA A 106 -18.12 1.21 13.23
N HIS A 107 -17.83 0.79 12.00
CA HIS A 107 -17.01 1.53 11.03
C HIS A 107 -17.80 2.54 10.18
N ARG A 108 -19.14 2.51 10.25
CA ARG A 108 -20.06 3.40 9.54
C ARG A 108 -19.85 4.90 9.82
N ARG A 109 -19.18 5.24 10.94
CA ARG A 109 -18.91 6.62 11.37
C ARG A 109 -17.63 7.24 10.78
N ALA A 110 -16.75 6.45 10.16
CA ALA A 110 -15.49 6.93 9.57
C ALA A 110 -15.58 7.17 8.04
N ARG A 111 -16.80 7.24 7.48
CA ARG A 111 -17.04 7.36 6.03
C ARG A 111 -16.59 8.72 5.46
N THR A 112 -15.32 8.86 5.13
CA THR A 112 -14.88 9.74 4.04
C THR A 112 -14.99 8.96 2.73
N GLY A 113 -16.19 8.98 2.16
CA GLY A 113 -16.49 8.34 0.89
C GLY A 113 -15.77 9.01 -0.27
N THR A 114 -14.80 8.31 -0.87
CA THR A 114 -14.37 8.57 -2.26
C THR A 114 -13.72 7.34 -2.91
N LEU A 115 -13.20 6.40 -2.12
CA LEU A 115 -12.31 5.35 -2.64
C LEU A 115 -12.89 3.93 -2.67
N GLY A 116 -14.13 3.67 -2.21
CA GLY A 116 -14.66 2.29 -2.15
C GLY A 116 -13.79 1.30 -1.34
N ILE A 117 -12.85 1.83 -0.57
CA ILE A 117 -11.93 1.16 0.35
C ILE A 117 -12.01 1.94 1.66
N GLU A 118 -12.00 1.22 2.76
CA GLU A 118 -11.99 1.84 4.08
C GLU A 118 -10.57 2.23 4.45
N LEU A 119 -10.38 3.45 4.94
CA LEU A 119 -9.11 3.92 5.49
C LEU A 119 -9.23 3.99 7.00
N ILE A 120 -8.38 3.26 7.70
CA ILE A 120 -8.25 3.31 9.15
C ILE A 120 -7.00 4.14 9.44
N GLU A 121 -7.21 5.38 9.87
CA GLU A 121 -6.11 6.31 10.15
C GLU A 121 -5.18 5.74 11.23
N TRP A 122 -3.88 5.89 11.01
CA TRP A 122 -2.88 5.55 12.00
C TRP A 122 -2.91 6.56 13.15
N SER A 123 -2.57 6.09 14.35
CA SER A 123 -2.34 6.99 15.48
C SER A 123 -1.12 7.88 15.22
N PRO A 124 -1.03 9.05 15.88
CA PRO A 124 0.15 9.91 15.79
C PRO A 124 1.47 9.16 16.10
N GLN A 125 1.44 8.24 17.07
CA GLN A 125 2.61 7.44 17.43
C GLN A 125 3.04 6.50 16.29
N GLN A 126 2.09 5.85 15.62
CA GLN A 126 2.38 4.99 14.47
C GLN A 126 3.00 5.80 13.31
N CYS A 127 2.47 6.99 13.05
CA CYS A 127 3.04 7.90 12.03
C CYS A 127 4.48 8.32 12.38
N GLU A 128 4.75 8.66 13.65
CA GLU A 128 6.11 8.99 14.10
C GLU A 128 7.08 7.81 13.95
N GLU A 129 6.66 6.61 14.38
CA GLU A 129 7.48 5.40 14.26
C GLU A 129 7.78 5.06 12.81
N PHE A 130 6.79 5.18 11.92
CA PHE A 130 6.98 4.95 10.50
C PHE A 130 7.93 5.97 9.88
N ALA A 131 7.76 7.26 10.19
CA ALA A 131 8.63 8.33 9.70
C ALA A 131 10.09 8.17 10.15
N ARG A 132 10.34 7.62 11.34
CA ARG A 132 11.70 7.36 11.85
C ARG A 132 12.45 6.26 11.10
N ARG A 133 11.76 5.39 10.36
CA ARG A 133 12.40 4.29 9.61
C ARG A 133 13.16 4.78 8.37
N GLY A 134 12.91 6.00 7.91
CA GLY A 134 13.74 6.67 6.89
C GLY A 134 13.66 6.04 5.50
N PHE A 135 12.45 5.70 5.05
CA PHE A 135 12.16 5.32 3.67
C PHE A 135 12.20 6.52 2.71
#